data_AF-A0A2G9QDF5-F1
#
_entry.id   AF-A0A2G9QDF5-F1
#
_cell.length_a   1.000
_cell.length_b   1.000
_cell.length_c   1.000
_cell.angle_alpha   90.00
_cell.angle_beta   90.00
_cell.angle_gamma   90.00
#
_symmetry.space_group_name_H-M   'P 1'
#
loop_
_entity.id
_entity.type
_entity.pdbx_description
1 polymer ?
#
loop_
_entity_poly.entity_id
_entity_poly.type
_entity_poly.pdbx_seq_one_letter_code
_entity_poly.pdbx_strand_id
1 'polypeptide(L)'
;MPFRKLLPSLKTKKPQELVLVIGTGISAAVAPQVPALKSWKGLIQALLDAANDFDLLEEEESKKFQKCLHEDKNLIHVAHDLIQKLSPRTSNVRSTFFKDCLYEVFDDLESKMEDSGKQLLQSVLQLMEHGALVLTTNFDNLLEIYAYHQGKELESLDLTDEKKVLEWAQEKKKLSVLHIHGVYTNPSGIVLHPAGYQNVLRNTEVM
;
A
#
# COMPACT_ATOMS: atom_id res chain seq x y z
N MET A 1 -11.12 -31.16 0.11
CA MET A 1 -10.52 -29.88 -0.32
C MET A 1 -9.74 -30.14 -1.61
N PRO A 2 -9.94 -29.39 -2.70
CA PRO A 2 -9.12 -29.59 -3.89
C PRO A 2 -7.69 -29.15 -3.56
N PHE A 3 -6.70 -30.00 -3.86
CA PHE A 3 -5.28 -29.64 -3.79
C PHE A 3 -5.07 -28.34 -4.59
N ARG A 4 -4.78 -27.23 -3.90
CA ARG A 4 -4.36 -25.99 -4.56
C ARG A 4 -3.07 -26.31 -5.31
N LYS A 5 -3.15 -26.39 -6.64
CA LYS A 5 -2.00 -26.69 -7.50
C LYS A 5 -1.09 -25.45 -7.48
N LEU A 6 -0.02 -25.49 -6.69
CA LEU A 6 1.14 -24.65 -6.94
C LEU A 6 1.70 -25.00 -8.32
N LEU A 7 2.13 -23.97 -9.06
CA LEU A 7 2.86 -24.17 -10.31
C LEU A 7 4.06 -25.11 -10.02
N PRO A 8 4.18 -26.26 -10.70
CA PRO A 8 5.26 -27.21 -10.43
C PRO A 8 6.65 -26.57 -10.53
N SER A 9 6.81 -25.56 -11.38
CA SER A 9 8.04 -24.77 -11.53
C SER A 9 8.47 -24.05 -10.24
N LEU A 10 7.53 -23.65 -9.38
CA LEU A 10 7.87 -23.00 -8.11
C LEU A 10 8.58 -23.94 -7.14
N LYS A 11 8.40 -25.26 -7.26
CA LYS A 11 9.04 -26.25 -6.37
C LYS A 11 10.56 -26.32 -6.54
N THR A 12 11.08 -25.86 -7.67
CA THR A 12 12.51 -25.93 -8.00
C THR A 12 13.20 -24.58 -7.96
N LYS A 13 12.44 -23.49 -7.78
CA LYS A 13 12.97 -22.13 -7.75
C LYS A 13 13.58 -21.83 -6.39
N LYS A 14 14.77 -21.24 -6.39
CA LYS A 14 15.37 -20.70 -5.17
C LYS A 14 14.77 -19.34 -4.85
N PRO A 15 14.75 -18.91 -3.57
CA PRO A 15 14.21 -17.61 -3.21
C PRO A 15 14.82 -16.43 -3.99
N GLN A 16 16.12 -16.47 -4.31
CA GLN A 16 16.79 -15.44 -5.11
C GLN A 16 16.27 -15.32 -6.55
N GLU A 17 15.56 -16.34 -7.06
CA GLU A 17 14.94 -16.31 -8.38
C GLU A 17 13.48 -15.81 -8.33
N LEU A 18 13.02 -15.34 -7.17
CA LEU A 18 11.64 -14.94 -6.93
C LEU A 18 11.55 -13.43 -6.71
N VAL A 19 10.54 -12.85 -7.35
CA VAL A 19 9.98 -11.56 -6.98
C VAL A 19 8.57 -11.81 -6.49
N LEU A 20 8.29 -11.51 -5.23
CA LEU A 20 6.96 -11.62 -4.64
C LEU A 20 6.23 -10.30 -4.85
N VAL A 21 5.08 -10.38 -5.52
CA VAL A 21 4.14 -9.26 -5.67
C VAL A 21 3.00 -9.49 -4.69
N ILE A 22 2.96 -8.70 -3.62
CA ILE A 22 1.94 -8.82 -2.58
C ILE A 22 0.88 -7.71 -2.71
N GLY A 23 -0.39 -8.09 -2.59
CA GLY A 23 -1.52 -7.17 -2.64
C GLY A 23 -2.42 -7.31 -1.41
N THR A 24 -3.60 -6.71 -1.49
CA THR A 24 -4.58 -6.58 -0.39
C THR A 24 -4.94 -7.91 0.27
N GLY A 25 -4.81 -9.05 -0.44
CA GLY A 25 -5.06 -10.38 0.13
C GLY A 25 -4.15 -10.75 1.30
N ILE A 26 -2.91 -10.24 1.34
CA ILE A 26 -2.02 -10.42 2.51
C ILE A 26 -2.55 -9.60 3.68
N SER A 27 -2.74 -8.29 3.48
CA SER A 27 -3.21 -7.37 4.53
C SER A 27 -4.58 -7.78 5.08
N ALA A 28 -5.49 -8.24 4.23
CA ALA A 28 -6.80 -8.76 4.63
C ALA A 28 -6.72 -10.06 5.45
N ALA A 29 -5.68 -10.87 5.29
CA ALA A 29 -5.46 -12.06 6.11
C ALA A 29 -4.79 -11.71 7.46
N VAL A 30 -3.91 -10.70 7.46
CA VAL A 30 -3.16 -10.25 8.65
C VAL A 30 -4.02 -9.42 9.59
N ALA A 31 -4.83 -8.52 9.06
CA ALA A 31 -5.66 -7.61 9.83
C ALA A 31 -7.10 -7.62 9.25
N PRO A 32 -7.81 -8.77 9.35
CA PRO A 32 -9.12 -8.98 8.75
C PRO A 32 -10.23 -8.11 9.35
N GLN A 33 -10.00 -7.40 10.44
CA GLN A 33 -10.94 -6.44 11.02
C GLN A 33 -10.85 -5.06 10.38
N VAL A 34 -9.77 -4.74 9.64
CA VAL A 34 -9.56 -3.42 9.05
C VAL A 34 -10.18 -3.35 7.65
N PRO A 35 -11.29 -2.62 7.44
CA PRO A 35 -11.99 -2.63 6.16
C PRO A 35 -11.14 -2.04 5.01
N ALA A 36 -10.33 -1.02 5.32
CA ALA A 36 -9.43 -0.37 4.37
C ALA A 36 -8.42 -1.34 3.72
N LEU A 37 -8.07 -2.43 4.42
CA LEU A 37 -7.09 -3.42 3.97
C LEU A 37 -7.69 -4.53 3.11
N LYS A 38 -9.02 -4.55 2.92
CA LYS A 38 -9.72 -5.64 2.22
C LYS A 38 -9.96 -5.36 0.74
N SER A 39 -10.07 -4.09 0.36
CA SER A 39 -10.39 -3.70 -1.00
C SER A 39 -10.12 -2.22 -1.25
N TRP A 40 -9.99 -1.87 -2.52
CA TRP A 40 -9.89 -0.46 -2.95
C TRP A 40 -11.11 0.36 -2.54
N LYS A 41 -12.32 -0.20 -2.66
CA LYS A 41 -13.56 0.44 -2.20
C LYS A 41 -13.52 0.69 -0.69
N GLY A 42 -13.06 -0.29 0.08
CA GLY A 42 -12.90 -0.16 1.53
C GLY A 42 -11.90 0.93 1.92
N LEU A 43 -10.79 1.06 1.18
CA LEU A 43 -9.82 2.14 1.40
C LEU A 43 -10.43 3.51 1.12
N ILE A 44 -11.09 3.70 -0.03
CA ILE A 44 -11.72 4.98 -0.35
C ILE A 44 -12.81 5.32 0.67
N GLN A 45 -13.61 4.34 1.08
CA GLN A 45 -14.61 4.53 2.14
C GLN A 45 -13.95 5.02 3.43
N ALA A 46 -12.88 4.35 3.88
CA ALA A 46 -12.20 4.72 5.12
C ALA A 46 -11.57 6.13 5.04
N LEU A 47 -11.02 6.51 3.89
CA LEU A 47 -10.53 7.87 3.66
C LEU A 47 -11.65 8.91 3.69
N LEU A 48 -12.81 8.58 3.13
CA LEU A 48 -14.00 9.44 3.15
C LEU A 48 -14.54 9.58 4.58
N ASP A 49 -14.57 8.50 5.35
CA ASP A 49 -15.02 8.51 6.75
C ASP A 49 -14.07 9.37 7.60
N ALA A 50 -12.75 9.16 7.51
CA ALA A 50 -11.75 9.99 8.18
C ALA A 50 -11.85 11.48 7.78
N ALA A 51 -12.12 11.76 6.50
CA ALA A 51 -12.32 13.13 6.04
C ALA A 51 -13.57 13.79 6.65
N ASN A 52 -14.64 13.02 6.86
CA ASN A 52 -15.83 13.52 7.56
C ASN A 52 -15.56 13.73 9.05
N ASP A 53 -14.84 12.81 9.69
CA ASP A 53 -14.51 12.90 11.12
C ASP A 53 -13.60 14.11 11.44
N PHE A 54 -12.77 14.53 10.47
CA PHE A 54 -11.99 15.76 10.53
C PHE A 54 -12.73 17.01 10.03
N ASP A 55 -14.03 16.93 9.72
CA ASP A 55 -14.85 18.03 9.19
C ASP A 55 -14.27 18.68 7.91
N LEU A 56 -13.63 17.89 7.04
CA LEU A 56 -12.94 18.38 5.84
C LEU A 56 -13.85 18.50 4.60
N LEU A 57 -15.06 17.96 4.68
CA LEU A 57 -16.03 17.91 3.59
C LEU A 57 -17.37 18.50 4.04
N GLU A 58 -17.98 19.30 3.16
CA GLU A 58 -19.36 19.72 3.39
C GLU A 58 -20.33 18.54 3.26
N GLU A 59 -21.48 18.59 3.94
CA GLU A 59 -22.46 17.50 3.96
C GLU A 59 -22.93 17.10 2.55
N GLU A 60 -23.11 18.07 1.65
CA GLU A 60 -23.49 17.79 0.26
C GLU A 60 -22.38 17.10 -0.54
N GLU A 61 -21.11 17.45 -0.28
CA GLU A 61 -19.95 16.83 -0.92
C GLU A 61 -19.79 15.39 -0.44
N SER A 62 -19.88 15.17 0.88
CA SER A 62 -19.84 13.84 1.49
C SER A 62 -20.92 12.93 0.88
N LYS A 63 -22.17 13.41 0.77
CA LYS A 63 -23.27 12.67 0.12
C LYS A 63 -22.97 12.33 -1.35
N LYS A 64 -22.32 13.23 -2.10
CA LYS A 64 -21.94 12.96 -3.51
C LYS A 64 -20.89 11.86 -3.59
N PHE A 65 -19.84 11.92 -2.77
CA PHE A 65 -18.82 10.86 -2.71
C PHE A 65 -19.41 9.52 -2.28
N GLN A 66 -20.21 9.49 -1.22
CA GLN A 66 -20.90 8.29 -0.76
C GLN A 66 -21.75 7.67 -1.89
N LYS A 67 -22.56 8.48 -2.58
CA LYS A 67 -23.38 8.02 -3.71
C LYS A 67 -22.52 7.41 -4.82
N CYS A 68 -21.44 8.09 -5.21
CA CYS A 68 -20.53 7.58 -6.24
C CYS A 68 -19.87 6.25 -5.86
N LEU A 69 -19.51 6.08 -4.58
CA LEU A 69 -18.92 4.85 -4.07
C LEU A 69 -19.93 3.70 -4.01
N HIS A 70 -21.19 3.99 -3.65
CA HIS A 70 -22.26 2.99 -3.59
C HIS A 70 -22.68 2.49 -4.98
N GLU A 71 -22.70 3.38 -5.97
CA GLU A 71 -23.06 3.06 -7.36
C GLU A 71 -21.93 2.33 -8.12
N ASP A 72 -20.81 1.99 -7.45
CA ASP A 72 -19.61 1.38 -8.05
C ASP A 72 -19.15 2.09 -9.33
N LYS A 73 -19.35 3.42 -9.37
CA LYS A 73 -18.77 4.28 -10.41
C LYS A 73 -17.26 4.14 -10.36
N ASN A 74 -16.61 4.44 -11.49
CA ASN A 74 -15.16 4.29 -11.68
C ASN A 74 -14.37 4.75 -10.44
N LEU A 75 -13.97 3.80 -9.59
CA LEU A 75 -13.39 4.06 -8.26
C LEU A 75 -12.09 4.85 -8.36
N ILE A 76 -11.42 4.78 -9.51
CA ILE A 76 -10.21 5.56 -9.81
C ILE A 76 -10.54 7.05 -9.85
N HIS A 77 -11.66 7.45 -10.48
CA HIS A 77 -12.08 8.85 -10.50
C HIS A 77 -12.54 9.32 -9.12
N VAL A 78 -13.28 8.48 -8.39
CA VAL A 78 -13.72 8.81 -7.01
C VAL A 78 -12.51 9.04 -6.10
N ALA A 79 -11.52 8.15 -6.15
CA ALA A 79 -10.27 8.32 -5.40
C ALA A 79 -9.54 9.59 -5.81
N HIS A 80 -9.40 9.85 -7.11
CA HIS A 80 -8.73 11.05 -7.61
C HIS A 80 -9.38 12.34 -7.09
N ASP A 81 -10.70 12.46 -7.23
CA ASP A 81 -11.45 13.66 -6.82
C ASP A 81 -11.38 13.86 -5.30
N LEU A 82 -11.49 12.78 -4.52
CA LEU A 82 -11.34 12.82 -3.07
C LEU A 82 -9.95 13.31 -2.66
N ILE A 83 -8.87 12.78 -3.28
CA ILE A 83 -7.51 13.22 -2.96
C ILE A 83 -7.28 14.68 -3.35
N GLN A 84 -7.78 15.13 -4.51
CA GLN A 84 -7.66 16.55 -4.89
C GLN A 84 -8.32 17.45 -3.85
N LYS A 85 -9.48 17.03 -3.31
CA LYS A 85 -10.19 17.75 -2.26
C LYS A 85 -9.44 17.74 -0.92
N LEU A 86 -8.77 16.63 -0.58
CA LEU A 86 -7.97 16.48 0.64
C LEU A 86 -6.52 17.00 0.49
N SER A 87 -6.08 17.33 -0.72
CA SER A 87 -4.75 17.86 -1.01
C SER A 87 -4.81 19.16 -1.84
N PRO A 88 -5.59 20.18 -1.42
CA PRO A 88 -5.71 21.40 -2.20
C PRO A 88 -4.34 22.05 -2.41
N ARG A 89 -4.04 22.39 -3.66
CA ARG A 89 -2.84 23.13 -4.04
C ARG A 89 -3.03 24.61 -3.71
N THR A 90 -3.16 24.97 -2.43
CA THR A 90 -3.17 26.36 -1.99
C THR A 90 -1.75 26.91 -1.91
N SER A 91 -1.56 28.15 -2.38
CA SER A 91 -0.28 28.71 -2.84
C SER A 91 0.76 29.09 -1.76
N ASN A 92 0.71 28.55 -0.54
CA ASN A 92 1.82 28.75 0.43
C ASN A 92 1.92 27.71 1.56
N VAL A 93 1.01 26.73 1.65
CA VAL A 93 1.11 25.60 2.58
C VAL A 93 0.58 24.37 1.85
N ARG A 94 1.40 23.33 1.71
CA ARG A 94 0.95 22.02 1.21
C ARG A 94 0.03 21.45 2.29
N SER A 95 -1.28 21.38 2.05
CA SER A 95 -2.23 20.85 3.03
C SER A 95 -1.87 19.41 3.42
N THR A 96 -1.91 19.11 4.72
CA THR A 96 -1.62 17.76 5.24
C THR A 96 -2.86 16.89 5.35
N PHE A 97 -4.06 17.38 5.03
CA PHE A 97 -5.30 16.65 5.30
C PHE A 97 -5.36 15.23 4.73
N PHE A 98 -4.90 15.02 3.49
CA PHE A 98 -4.82 13.68 2.92
C PHE A 98 -3.84 12.77 3.69
N LYS A 99 -2.71 13.33 4.12
CA LYS A 99 -1.78 12.64 5.01
C LYS A 99 -2.49 12.28 6.32
N ASP A 100 -3.15 13.25 6.96
CA ASP A 100 -3.80 13.07 8.26
C ASP A 100 -4.91 11.99 8.17
N CYS A 101 -5.69 11.98 7.09
CA CYS A 101 -6.66 10.91 6.81
C CYS A 101 -6.00 9.54 6.63
N LEU A 102 -4.87 9.45 5.93
CA LEU A 102 -4.14 8.19 5.78
C LEU A 102 -3.61 7.66 7.12
N TYR A 103 -3.07 8.55 7.96
CA TYR A 103 -2.62 8.17 9.30
C TYR A 103 -3.79 7.69 10.16
N GLU A 104 -4.95 8.34 10.10
CA GLU A 104 -6.16 7.87 10.80
C GLU A 104 -6.59 6.47 10.32
N VAL A 105 -6.66 6.27 9.00
CA VAL A 105 -7.07 4.98 8.41
C VAL A 105 -6.14 3.83 8.79
N PHE A 106 -4.84 4.10 8.85
CA PHE A 106 -3.81 3.11 9.17
C PHE A 106 -3.27 3.23 10.60
N ASP A 107 -3.98 3.93 11.48
CA ASP A 107 -3.56 4.06 12.87
C ASP A 107 -3.59 2.70 13.56
N ASP A 108 -2.65 2.48 14.48
CA ASP A 108 -2.59 1.30 15.34
C ASP A 108 -2.73 -0.05 14.59
N LEU A 109 -2.13 -0.15 13.39
CA LEU A 109 -2.15 -1.39 12.60
C LEU A 109 -1.53 -2.59 13.35
N GLU A 110 -0.53 -2.33 14.18
CA GLU A 110 0.18 -3.33 14.97
C GLU A 110 -0.78 -4.10 15.89
N SER A 111 -1.62 -3.39 16.66
CA SER A 111 -2.59 -4.03 17.55
C SER A 111 -3.67 -4.83 16.79
N LYS A 112 -3.87 -4.49 15.51
CA LYS A 112 -4.87 -5.11 14.63
C LYS A 112 -4.35 -6.38 13.93
N MET A 113 -3.10 -6.80 14.17
CA MET A 113 -2.56 -8.00 13.54
C MET A 113 -2.98 -9.30 14.25
N GLU A 114 -3.67 -10.19 13.53
CA GLU A 114 -4.03 -11.52 14.01
C GLU A 114 -2.93 -12.55 13.80
N ASP A 115 -2.76 -13.47 14.76
CA ASP A 115 -1.73 -14.52 14.71
C ASP A 115 -1.90 -15.48 13.52
N SER A 116 -3.15 -15.69 13.09
CA SER A 116 -3.48 -16.52 11.92
C SER A 116 -2.85 -15.98 10.64
N GLY A 117 -2.88 -14.66 10.43
CA GLY A 117 -2.30 -14.01 9.27
C GLY A 117 -0.80 -13.75 9.38
N LYS A 118 -0.25 -13.61 10.60
CA LYS A 118 1.19 -13.45 10.82
C LYS A 118 2.02 -14.60 10.23
N GLN A 119 1.49 -15.81 10.15
CA GLN A 119 2.17 -16.96 9.50
C GLN A 119 2.46 -16.70 8.01
N LEU A 120 1.61 -15.92 7.34
CA LEU A 120 1.81 -15.52 5.95
C LEU A 120 2.96 -14.52 5.83
N LEU A 121 3.02 -13.53 6.72
CA LEU A 121 4.14 -12.58 6.78
C LEU A 121 5.45 -13.27 7.16
N GLN A 122 5.41 -14.26 8.05
CA GLN A 122 6.57 -15.10 8.38
C GLN A 122 7.12 -15.79 7.12
N SER A 123 6.25 -16.37 6.30
CA SER A 123 6.65 -17.05 5.07
C SER A 123 7.28 -16.08 4.07
N VAL A 124 6.71 -14.87 3.93
CA VAL A 124 7.28 -13.81 3.07
C VAL A 124 8.64 -13.36 3.60
N LEU A 125 8.76 -13.08 4.89
CA LEU A 125 10.01 -12.64 5.52
C LEU A 125 11.11 -13.69 5.36
N GLN A 126 10.80 -14.98 5.55
CA GLN A 126 11.77 -16.05 5.32
C GLN A 126 12.27 -16.09 3.87
N LEU A 127 11.39 -15.90 2.88
CA LEU A 127 11.81 -15.83 1.48
C LEU A 127 12.72 -14.61 1.23
N MET A 128 12.39 -13.46 1.82
CA MET A 128 13.22 -12.24 1.75
C MET A 128 14.60 -12.43 2.35
N GLU A 129 14.70 -13.07 3.52
CA GLU A 129 15.99 -13.38 4.16
C GLU A 129 16.87 -14.28 3.28
N HIS A 130 16.25 -15.09 2.42
CA HIS A 130 16.93 -15.92 1.43
C HIS A 130 17.07 -15.23 0.07
N GLY A 131 16.78 -13.93 -0.03
CA GLY A 131 17.06 -13.11 -1.21
C GLY A 131 15.92 -12.94 -2.20
N ALA A 132 14.69 -13.36 -1.87
CA ALA A 132 13.53 -12.97 -2.67
C ALA A 132 13.30 -11.46 -2.57
N LEU A 133 13.06 -10.81 -3.71
CA LEU A 133 12.62 -9.42 -3.73
C LEU A 133 11.12 -9.34 -3.44
N VAL A 134 10.67 -8.29 -2.76
CA VAL A 134 9.26 -8.07 -2.46
C VAL A 134 8.84 -6.68 -2.91
N LEU A 135 7.76 -6.63 -3.66
CA LEU A 135 7.07 -5.39 -3.99
C LEU A 135 5.59 -5.52 -3.66
N THR A 136 4.96 -4.40 -3.32
CA THR A 136 3.55 -4.35 -2.94
C THR A 136 2.80 -3.24 -3.64
N THR A 137 1.53 -3.51 -3.91
CA THR A 137 0.53 -2.51 -4.34
C THR A 137 -0.25 -1.91 -3.16
N ASN A 138 0.04 -2.33 -1.93
CA ASN A 138 -0.64 -1.88 -0.73
C ASN A 138 0.02 -0.60 -0.19
N PHE A 139 -0.80 0.18 0.52
CA PHE A 139 -0.36 1.41 1.17
C PHE A 139 0.13 1.18 2.61
N ASP A 140 -0.34 0.11 3.26
CA ASP A 140 0.06 -0.29 4.61
C ASP A 140 1.51 -0.81 4.68
N ASN A 141 2.07 -0.90 5.89
CA ASN A 141 3.42 -1.40 6.16
C ASN A 141 3.42 -2.62 7.11
N LEU A 142 2.40 -3.49 7.01
CA LEU A 142 2.22 -4.62 7.93
C LEU A 142 3.40 -5.61 7.92
N LEU A 143 4.05 -5.80 6.77
CA LEU A 143 5.20 -6.69 6.65
C LEU A 143 6.41 -6.11 7.42
N GLU A 144 6.62 -4.80 7.35
CA GLU A 144 7.67 -4.09 8.06
C GLU A 144 7.43 -4.05 9.56
N ILE A 145 6.19 -3.77 10.00
CA ILE A 145 5.80 -3.87 11.42
C ILE A 145 6.09 -5.28 11.92
N TYR A 146 5.62 -6.31 11.20
CA TYR A 146 5.86 -7.70 11.59
C TYR A 146 7.35 -8.02 11.70
N ALA A 147 8.14 -7.63 10.70
CA ALA A 147 9.57 -7.88 10.67
C ALA A 147 10.30 -7.19 11.82
N TYR A 148 9.90 -5.96 12.18
CA TYR A 148 10.43 -5.25 13.34
C TYR A 148 10.26 -6.06 14.63
N HIS A 149 9.08 -6.66 14.85
CA HIS A 149 8.86 -7.57 15.98
C HIS A 149 9.70 -8.85 15.95
N GLN A 150 10.16 -9.28 14.77
CA GLN A 150 11.10 -10.38 14.61
C GLN A 150 12.57 -9.93 14.77
N GLY A 151 12.82 -8.68 15.15
CA GLY A 151 14.16 -8.10 15.28
C GLY A 151 14.82 -7.83 13.93
N LYS A 152 14.03 -7.57 12.89
CA LYS A 152 14.48 -7.29 11.52
C LYS A 152 14.02 -5.91 11.10
N GLU A 153 14.95 -5.11 10.61
CA GLU A 153 14.63 -3.81 10.03
C GLU A 153 14.40 -3.99 8.53
N LEU A 154 13.16 -3.75 8.08
CA LEU A 154 12.84 -3.67 6.66
C LEU A 154 12.73 -2.19 6.25
N GLU A 155 13.38 -1.82 5.16
CA GLU A 155 13.23 -0.49 4.58
C GLU A 155 12.03 -0.47 3.62
N SER A 156 11.06 0.42 3.84
CA SER A 156 10.01 0.72 2.85
C SER A 156 10.58 1.66 1.79
N LEU A 157 10.51 1.24 0.53
CA LEU A 157 10.91 2.00 -0.64
C LEU A 157 9.66 2.42 -1.41
N ASP A 158 9.69 3.57 -2.07
CA ASP A 158 8.67 3.97 -3.03
C ASP A 158 9.32 4.57 -4.28
N LEU A 159 8.50 4.92 -5.26
CA LEU A 159 8.94 5.41 -6.56
C LEU A 159 9.45 6.86 -6.52
N THR A 160 9.50 7.52 -5.37
CA THR A 160 10.05 8.88 -5.24
C THR A 160 11.57 8.92 -5.17
N ASP A 161 12.22 7.81 -4.78
CA ASP A 161 13.68 7.68 -4.73
C ASP A 161 14.17 6.66 -5.77
N GLU A 162 14.32 7.13 -7.01
CA GLU A 162 14.72 6.31 -8.16
C GLU A 162 16.04 5.56 -7.93
N LYS A 163 17.00 6.18 -7.23
CA LYS A 163 18.29 5.57 -6.94
C LYS A 163 18.10 4.33 -6.06
N LYS A 164 17.29 4.43 -5.00
CA LYS A 164 17.03 3.27 -4.13
C LYS A 164 16.25 2.18 -4.84
N VAL A 165 15.34 2.54 -5.75
CA VAL A 165 14.60 1.56 -6.59
C VAL A 165 15.57 0.79 -7.49
N LEU A 166 16.52 1.47 -8.14
CA LEU A 166 17.54 0.82 -8.97
C LEU A 166 18.47 -0.08 -8.14
N GLU A 167 18.90 0.37 -6.95
CA GLU A 167 19.70 -0.44 -6.03
C GLU A 167 18.95 -1.68 -5.54
N TRP A 168 17.64 -1.57 -5.32
CA TRP A 168 16.77 -2.70 -4.99
C TRP A 168 16.65 -3.69 -6.16
N ALA A 169 16.39 -3.21 -7.37
CA ALA A 169 16.29 -4.05 -8.57
C ALA A 169 17.61 -4.78 -8.91
N GLN A 170 18.74 -4.18 -8.54
CA GLN A 170 20.07 -4.78 -8.66
C GLN A 170 20.47 -5.67 -7.46
N GLU A 171 19.53 -5.97 -6.55
CA GLU A 171 19.74 -6.79 -5.35
C GLU A 171 20.80 -6.23 -4.37
N LYS A 172 21.14 -4.94 -4.48
CA LYS A 172 22.09 -4.24 -3.60
C LYS A 172 21.44 -3.81 -2.29
N LYS A 173 20.11 -3.62 -2.28
CA LYS A 173 19.30 -3.40 -1.08
C LYS A 173 18.55 -4.67 -0.72
N LYS A 174 19.08 -5.39 0.28
CA LYS A 174 18.40 -6.55 0.89
C LYS A 174 17.44 -6.08 1.97
N LEU A 175 16.43 -6.90 2.27
CA LEU A 175 15.47 -6.64 3.34
C LEU A 175 14.76 -5.28 3.18
N SER A 176 14.16 -5.08 2.01
CA SER A 176 13.35 -3.90 1.72
C SER A 176 12.13 -4.27 0.89
N VAL A 177 11.08 -3.46 1.04
CA VAL A 177 9.78 -3.64 0.37
C VAL A 177 9.55 -2.47 -0.57
N LEU A 178 9.35 -2.75 -1.85
CA LEU A 178 9.02 -1.71 -2.83
C LEU A 178 7.50 -1.48 -2.89
N HIS A 179 7.02 -0.34 -2.41
CA HIS A 179 5.63 0.12 -2.54
C HIS A 179 5.43 0.86 -3.85
N ILE A 180 4.92 0.18 -4.87
CA ILE A 180 4.73 0.79 -6.20
C ILE A 180 3.61 1.84 -6.23
N HIS A 181 2.72 1.79 -5.25
CA HIS A 181 1.70 2.83 -5.03
C HIS A 181 2.07 3.81 -3.90
N GLY A 182 3.28 3.72 -3.34
CA GLY A 182 3.67 4.45 -2.14
C GLY A 182 3.17 3.82 -0.84
N VAL A 183 3.67 4.34 0.29
CA VAL A 183 3.41 3.84 1.64
C VAL A 183 2.84 4.97 2.51
N TYR A 184 1.87 4.68 3.38
CA TYR A 184 1.19 5.74 4.16
C TYR A 184 2.12 6.50 5.11
N THR A 185 3.24 5.90 5.52
CA THR A 185 4.28 6.56 6.32
C THR A 185 5.04 7.62 5.51
N ASN A 186 5.01 7.55 4.17
CA ASN A 186 5.46 8.59 3.24
C ASN A 186 4.35 9.05 2.27
N PRO A 187 3.38 9.86 2.74
CA PRO A 187 2.22 10.27 1.94
C PRO A 187 2.56 11.00 0.63
N SER A 188 3.73 11.65 0.55
CA SER A 188 4.17 12.31 -0.70
C SER A 188 4.44 11.34 -1.84
N GLY A 189 4.70 10.06 -1.56
CA GLY A 189 4.93 9.02 -2.55
C GLY A 189 3.69 8.26 -2.99
N ILE A 190 2.50 8.59 -2.45
CA ILE A 190 1.26 7.86 -2.71
C ILE A 190 0.76 8.08 -4.14
N VAL A 191 0.46 6.98 -4.84
CA VAL A 191 -0.10 6.95 -6.19
C VAL A 191 -1.44 6.22 -6.17
N LEU A 192 -2.52 6.98 -6.24
CA LEU A 192 -3.91 6.47 -6.30
C LEU A 192 -4.58 6.68 -7.67
N HIS A 193 -3.89 7.35 -8.61
CA HIS A 193 -4.39 7.61 -9.96
C HIS A 193 -3.30 7.35 -11.01
N PRO A 194 -3.62 6.77 -12.19
CA PRO A 194 -2.63 6.45 -13.23
C PRO A 194 -1.74 7.62 -13.66
N ALA A 195 -2.27 8.85 -13.65
CA ALA A 195 -1.48 10.06 -13.95
C ALA A 195 -0.28 10.26 -13.00
N GLY A 196 -0.33 9.72 -11.77
CA GLY A 196 0.80 9.75 -10.83
C GLY A 196 2.02 8.97 -11.31
N TYR A 197 1.83 7.98 -12.21
CA TYR A 197 2.93 7.26 -12.85
C TYR A 197 3.63 8.06 -13.94
N GLN A 198 3.07 9.17 -14.43
CA GLN A 198 3.68 9.92 -15.54
C GLN A 198 5.04 10.53 -15.19
N ASN A 199 5.33 10.77 -13.91
CA ASN A 199 6.66 11.18 -13.48
C ASN A 199 7.64 10.00 -13.47
N VAL A 200 7.15 8.78 -13.14
CA VAL A 200 7.94 7.54 -13.07
C VAL A 200 8.25 6.99 -14.48
N LEU A 201 7.28 7.02 -15.39
CA LEU A 201 7.39 6.46 -16.75
C LEU A 201 8.23 7.30 -17.72
N ARG A 202 8.72 8.48 -17.30
CA ARG A 202 9.59 9.33 -18.12
C ARG A 202 11.05 8.88 -18.09
N ASN A 203 11.42 7.97 -17.19
CA ASN A 203 12.79 7.51 -17.05
C ASN A 203 13.02 6.21 -17.83
N THR A 204 13.79 6.29 -18.91
CA THR A 204 14.14 5.15 -19.78
C THR A 204 15.10 4.15 -19.15
N GLU A 205 15.67 4.43 -17.97
CA GLU A 205 16.56 3.50 -17.25
C GLU A 205 15.81 2.55 -16.30
N VAL A 206 14.52 2.79 -16.05
CA VAL A 206 13.66 1.97 -15.17
C VAL A 206 12.81 0.97 -15.98
N MET A 207 12.82 1.05 -17.31
CA MET A 207 12.16 0.12 -18.24
C MET A 207 13.14 -0.88 -18.86
#